data_AF-A0A848Z2P7-F1
#
_entry.id   AF-A0A848Z2P7-F1
#
_cell.length_a   1.000
_cell.length_b   1.000
_cell.length_c   1.000
_cell.angle_alpha   90.00
_cell.angle_beta   90.00
_cell.angle_gamma   90.00
#
_symmetry.space_group_name_H-M   'P 1'
#
loop_
_entity.id
_entity.type
_entity.pdbx_description
1 polymer ?
#
loop_
_entity_poly.entity_id
_entity_poly.type
_entity_poly.pdbx_seq_one_letter_code
_entity_poly.pdbx_strand_id
1 'polypeptide(L)'
;MYLIKKEFFVLLRIVASCLTAGSLIFFISALAGEDLLKNNELIAKIDVLAKEINLELKSGIDNRVAQFGEVPEKNPFRKFYCVELAKEIHELSNVTERQRILFDEYNVRKFEDQLRRMMQFTETSDVKSLMDEMEVVKRELRNSANLLQKKRKKLIRQRTAYIVLFFVFWIIIYLYYSRGIIFRKSATAHI
;
A
#
# COMPACT_ATOMS: atom_id res chain seq x y z
N MET A 1 -27.82 41.64 -17.72
CA MET A 1 -28.52 40.58 -16.95
C MET A 1 -28.65 39.23 -17.71
N TYR A 2 -28.76 39.21 -19.05
CA TYR A 2 -28.85 37.96 -19.84
C TYR A 2 -27.52 37.18 -19.92
N LEU A 3 -26.37 37.88 -19.93
CA LEU A 3 -25.03 37.27 -19.90
C LEU A 3 -24.77 36.47 -18.60
N ILE A 4 -25.07 37.08 -17.45
CA ILE A 4 -24.93 36.45 -16.12
C ILE A 4 -25.78 35.17 -16.02
N LYS A 5 -26.99 35.17 -16.58
CA LYS A 5 -27.87 33.98 -16.62
C LYS A 5 -27.28 32.85 -17.48
N LYS A 6 -26.61 33.17 -18.59
CA LYS A 6 -25.93 32.17 -19.44
C LYS A 6 -24.70 31.59 -18.77
N GLU A 7 -23.85 32.42 -18.17
CA GLU A 7 -22.65 31.99 -17.46
C GLU A 7 -23.00 31.10 -16.27
N PHE A 8 -24.00 31.49 -15.48
CA PHE A 8 -24.51 30.68 -14.38
C PHE A 8 -25.04 29.32 -14.85
N PHE A 9 -25.74 29.28 -15.98
CA PHE A 9 -26.25 28.03 -16.55
C PHE A 9 -25.12 27.11 -17.05
N VAL A 10 -24.06 27.67 -17.63
CA VAL A 10 -22.86 26.92 -18.02
C VAL A 10 -22.17 26.33 -16.79
N LEU A 11 -22.05 27.11 -15.71
CA LEU A 11 -21.43 26.68 -14.46
C LEU A 11 -22.23 25.54 -13.81
N LEU A 12 -23.55 25.66 -13.78
CA LEU A 12 -24.45 24.59 -13.29
C LEU A 12 -24.32 23.32 -14.12
N ARG A 13 -24.18 23.42 -15.45
CA ARG A 13 -23.94 22.27 -16.33
C ARG A 13 -22.62 21.57 -16.04
N ILE A 14 -21.56 22.34 -15.80
CA ILE A 14 -20.24 21.81 -15.44
C ILE A 14 -20.36 21.02 -14.12
N VAL A 15 -20.99 21.60 -13.10
CA VAL A 15 -21.18 20.95 -11.80
C VAL A 15 -22.05 19.70 -11.92
N ALA A 16 -23.19 19.77 -12.62
CA ALA A 16 -24.09 18.64 -12.81
C ALA A 16 -23.44 17.50 -13.60
N SER A 17 -22.72 17.80 -14.69
CA SER A 17 -21.99 16.79 -15.47
C SER A 17 -20.89 16.12 -14.65
N CYS A 18 -20.18 16.88 -13.82
CA CYS A 18 -19.15 16.38 -12.91
C CYS A 18 -19.75 15.44 -11.84
N LEU A 19 -20.85 15.86 -11.21
CA LEU A 19 -21.56 15.06 -10.21
C LEU A 19 -22.03 13.73 -10.81
N THR A 20 -22.63 13.77 -12.00
CA THR A 20 -23.16 12.58 -12.68
C THR A 20 -22.04 11.60 -13.06
N ALA A 21 -20.91 12.10 -13.58
CA ALA A 21 -19.73 11.29 -13.88
C ALA A 21 -19.13 10.66 -12.61
N GLY A 22 -19.07 11.43 -11.52
CA GLY A 22 -18.61 10.95 -10.21
C GLY A 22 -19.49 9.81 -9.68
N SER A 23 -20.82 9.98 -9.73
CA SER A 23 -21.77 8.93 -9.33
C SER A 23 -21.62 7.67 -10.18
N LEU A 24 -21.46 7.80 -11.50
CA LEU A 24 -21.25 6.66 -12.40
C LEU A 24 -20.02 5.84 -12.04
N ILE A 25 -18.91 6.50 -11.72
CA ILE A 25 -17.69 5.80 -11.28
C ILE A 25 -17.87 5.13 -9.94
N PHE A 26 -18.56 5.78 -9.01
CA PHE A 26 -18.89 5.16 -7.74
C PHE A 26 -19.70 3.87 -7.94
N PHE A 27 -20.71 3.89 -8.83
CA PHE A 27 -21.48 2.69 -9.18
C PHE A 27 -20.64 1.60 -9.86
N ILE A 28 -19.80 1.96 -10.82
CA ILE A 28 -18.90 0.99 -11.50
C ILE A 28 -17.92 0.38 -10.50
N SER A 29 -17.35 1.18 -9.61
CA SER A 29 -16.46 0.74 -8.55
C SER A 29 -17.16 -0.23 -7.59
N ALA A 30 -18.37 0.12 -7.15
CA ALA A 30 -19.19 -0.72 -6.28
C ALA A 30 -19.58 -2.05 -6.96
N LEU A 31 -19.94 -2.02 -8.25
CA LEU A 31 -20.22 -3.20 -9.06
C LEU A 31 -19.00 -4.10 -9.24
N ALA A 32 -17.81 -3.50 -9.38
CA ALA A 32 -16.55 -4.22 -9.45
C ALA A 32 -16.09 -4.77 -8.08
N GLY A 33 -16.79 -4.42 -6.98
CA GLY A 33 -16.39 -4.76 -5.62
C GLY A 33 -15.11 -4.03 -5.17
N GLU A 34 -14.67 -3.02 -5.91
CA GLU A 34 -13.49 -2.23 -5.60
C GLU A 34 -13.91 -0.97 -4.82
N ASP A 35 -13.27 -0.72 -3.68
CA ASP A 35 -13.46 0.50 -2.90
C ASP A 35 -12.27 1.44 -3.13
N LEU A 36 -12.49 2.49 -3.91
CA LEU A 36 -11.44 3.44 -4.31
C LEU A 36 -10.80 4.16 -3.12
N LEU A 37 -11.58 4.45 -2.06
CA LEU A 37 -11.08 5.10 -0.87
C LEU A 37 -10.16 4.15 -0.10
N LYS A 38 -10.61 2.92 0.14
CA LYS A 38 -9.78 1.88 0.77
C LYS A 38 -8.52 1.60 -0.03
N ASN A 39 -8.61 1.54 -1.35
CA ASN A 39 -7.44 1.34 -2.21
C ASN A 39 -6.42 2.47 -2.06
N ASN A 40 -6.85 3.72 -1.91
CA ASN A 40 -5.94 4.85 -1.71
C ASN A 40 -5.28 4.83 -0.32
N GLU A 41 -6.04 4.50 0.73
CA GLU A 41 -5.48 4.29 2.08
C GLU A 41 -4.48 3.12 2.10
N LEU A 42 -4.78 2.03 1.40
CA LEU A 42 -3.89 0.88 1.24
C LEU A 42 -2.59 1.27 0.54
N ILE A 43 -2.64 2.12 -0.51
CA ILE A 43 -1.42 2.65 -1.16
C ILE A 43 -0.56 3.41 -0.15
N ALA A 44 -1.16 4.28 0.67
CA ALA A 44 -0.43 5.05 1.68
C ALA A 44 0.24 4.15 2.73
N LYS A 45 -0.48 3.13 3.24
CA LYS A 45 0.06 2.13 4.17
C LYS A 45 1.22 1.35 3.55
N ILE A 46 1.07 0.91 2.29
CA ILE A 46 2.12 0.22 1.53
C ILE A 46 3.36 1.12 1.39
N ASP A 47 3.19 2.43 1.15
CA ASP A 47 4.32 3.35 0.99
C ASP A 47 5.10 3.57 2.29
N VAL A 48 4.42 3.71 3.42
CA VAL A 48 5.06 3.81 4.75
C VAL A 48 5.86 2.56 5.04
N LEU A 49 5.23 1.40 4.88
CA LEU A 49 5.86 0.12 5.16
C LEU A 49 7.00 -0.24 4.20
N ALA A 50 6.86 0.10 2.91
CA ALA A 50 7.95 -0.07 1.96
C ALA A 50 9.16 0.81 2.32
N LYS A 51 8.93 2.02 2.82
CA LYS A 51 10.03 2.88 3.30
C LYS A 51 10.71 2.30 4.54
N GLU A 52 9.93 1.83 5.51
CA GLU A 52 10.43 1.17 6.71
C GLU A 52 11.31 -0.04 6.34
N ILE A 53 10.82 -0.93 5.48
CA ILE A 53 11.59 -2.10 5.03
C ILE A 53 12.88 -1.71 4.29
N ASN A 54 12.82 -0.74 3.39
CA ASN A 54 14.01 -0.32 2.66
C ASN A 54 15.05 0.32 3.57
N LEU A 55 14.62 1.01 4.62
CA LEU A 55 15.51 1.60 5.63
C LEU A 55 16.18 0.49 6.47
N GLU A 56 15.39 -0.49 6.91
CA GLU A 56 15.88 -1.67 7.61
C GLU A 56 16.89 -2.47 6.77
N LEU A 57 16.54 -2.82 5.54
CA LEU A 57 17.40 -3.60 4.65
C LEU A 57 18.67 -2.88 4.20
N LYS A 58 18.65 -1.54 4.08
CA LYS A 58 19.78 -0.79 3.53
C LYS A 58 20.85 -0.46 4.57
N SER A 59 20.44 -0.22 5.81
CA SER A 59 21.36 0.24 6.85
C SER A 59 20.94 -0.16 8.25
N GLY A 60 19.64 -0.29 8.56
CA GLY A 60 19.18 -0.58 9.91
C GLY A 60 19.76 -1.86 10.47
N ILE A 61 19.65 -2.96 9.73
CA ILE A 61 20.10 -4.26 10.21
C ILE A 61 21.62 -4.32 10.34
N ASP A 62 22.35 -3.86 9.33
CA ASP A 62 23.81 -3.97 9.34
C ASP A 62 24.43 -3.04 10.40
N ASN A 63 23.83 -1.86 10.64
CA ASN A 63 24.26 -0.97 11.72
C ASN A 63 24.02 -1.57 13.10
N ARG A 64 22.86 -2.22 13.34
CA ARG A 64 22.55 -2.84 14.64
C ARG A 64 23.39 -4.11 14.87
N VAL A 65 23.61 -4.91 13.83
CA VAL A 65 24.52 -6.06 13.90
C VAL A 65 25.96 -5.61 14.20
N ALA A 66 26.41 -4.50 13.61
CA ALA A 66 27.74 -3.94 13.89
C ALA A 66 27.89 -3.42 15.33
N GLN A 67 26.81 -2.96 15.97
CA GLN A 67 26.84 -2.52 17.38
C GLN A 67 27.07 -3.67 18.36
N PHE A 68 26.75 -4.92 17.98
CA PHE A 68 27.02 -6.08 18.82
C PHE A 68 28.50 -6.43 18.94
N GLY A 69 29.36 -5.89 18.08
CA GLY A 69 30.79 -6.16 18.09
C GLY A 69 31.14 -7.61 17.72
N GLU A 70 32.33 -8.05 18.14
CA GLU A 70 32.82 -9.41 17.86
C GLU A 70 32.09 -10.46 18.72
N VAL A 71 31.84 -11.63 18.13
CA VAL A 71 31.17 -12.75 18.81
C VAL A 71 32.02 -13.21 20.00
N PRO A 72 31.50 -13.16 21.24
CA PRO A 72 32.28 -13.54 22.41
C PRO A 72 32.59 -15.04 22.42
N GLU A 73 33.85 -15.40 22.64
CA GLU A 73 34.27 -16.81 22.74
C GLU A 73 33.86 -17.47 24.07
N LYS A 74 33.70 -16.68 25.14
CA LYS A 74 33.41 -17.17 26.50
C LYS A 74 31.92 -17.11 26.86
N ASN A 75 31.41 -18.20 27.44
CA ASN A 75 30.13 -18.20 28.16
C ASN A 75 30.37 -17.54 29.54
N PRO A 76 29.67 -16.46 29.95
CA PRO A 76 28.24 -16.14 29.69
C PRO A 76 27.97 -15.01 28.69
N PHE A 77 29.01 -14.27 28.26
CA PHE A 77 28.85 -13.15 27.32
C PHE A 77 28.29 -13.58 25.97
N ARG A 78 28.64 -14.80 25.54
CA ARG A 78 28.06 -15.41 24.34
C ARG A 78 26.55 -15.62 24.44
N LYS A 79 26.02 -15.99 25.62
CA LYS A 79 24.58 -16.14 25.84
C LYS A 79 23.87 -14.79 25.77
N PHE A 80 24.46 -13.75 26.38
CA PHE A 80 23.95 -12.38 26.29
C PHE A 80 23.90 -11.88 24.83
N TYR A 81 24.97 -12.11 24.07
CA TYR A 81 25.02 -11.81 22.63
C TYR A 81 23.91 -12.52 21.85
N CYS A 82 23.67 -13.81 22.12
CA CYS A 82 22.59 -14.55 21.47
C CYS A 82 21.21 -13.97 21.79
N VAL A 83 20.96 -13.53 23.03
CA VAL A 83 19.69 -12.94 23.44
C VAL A 83 19.43 -11.61 22.74
N GLU A 84 20.43 -10.73 22.67
CA GLU A 84 20.32 -9.46 21.95
C GLU A 84 20.12 -9.68 20.44
N LEU A 85 20.87 -10.62 19.84
CA LEU A 85 20.68 -10.99 18.43
C LEU A 85 19.28 -11.56 18.17
N ALA A 86 18.77 -12.41 19.06
CA ALA A 86 17.42 -12.95 18.93
C ALA A 86 16.34 -11.86 19.07
N LYS A 87 16.57 -10.85 19.91
CA LYS A 87 15.67 -9.69 20.01
C LYS A 87 15.60 -8.92 18.69
N GLU A 88 16.74 -8.69 18.05
CA GLU A 88 16.78 -8.04 16.72
C GLU A 88 16.07 -8.85 15.64
N ILE A 89 16.32 -10.16 15.60
CA ILE A 89 15.63 -11.06 14.65
C ILE A 89 14.11 -11.02 14.91
N HIS A 90 13.69 -10.94 16.17
CA HIS A 90 12.27 -10.81 16.53
C HIS A 90 11.67 -9.50 16.04
N GLU A 91 12.36 -8.37 16.23
CA GLU A 91 11.90 -7.07 15.73
C GLU A 91 11.78 -7.05 14.20
N LEU A 92 12.75 -7.62 13.48
CA LEU A 92 12.70 -7.76 12.02
C LEU A 92 11.60 -8.71 11.55
N SER A 93 11.38 -9.79 12.29
CA SER A 93 10.28 -10.73 12.02
C SER A 93 8.93 -10.03 12.22
N ASN A 94 8.78 -9.19 13.24
CA ASN A 94 7.55 -8.39 13.44
C ASN A 94 7.27 -7.44 12.27
N VAL A 95 8.29 -6.82 11.68
CA VAL A 95 8.12 -6.02 10.45
C VAL A 95 7.62 -6.89 9.30
N THR A 96 8.18 -8.09 9.15
CA THR A 96 7.78 -9.07 8.13
C THR A 96 6.36 -9.59 8.35
N GLU A 97 5.94 -9.84 9.58
CA GLU A 97 4.59 -10.31 9.87
C GLU A 97 3.53 -9.23 9.64
N ARG A 98 3.82 -7.96 9.98
CA ARG A 98 2.96 -6.82 9.62
C ARG A 98 2.72 -6.74 8.11
N GLN A 99 3.69 -7.16 7.29
CA GLN A 99 3.50 -7.32 5.84
C GLN A 99 2.54 -8.45 5.51
N ARG A 100 2.80 -9.65 6.06
CA ARG A 100 2.00 -10.84 5.78
C ARG A 100 0.52 -10.62 6.10
N ILE A 101 0.22 -9.84 7.14
CA ILE A 101 -1.16 -9.43 7.46
C ILE A 101 -1.79 -8.62 6.32
N LEU A 102 -1.04 -7.73 5.66
CA LEU A 102 -1.56 -6.96 4.51
C LEU A 102 -1.76 -7.78 3.23
N PHE A 103 -1.23 -9.00 3.19
CA PHE A 103 -1.40 -9.95 2.10
C PHE A 103 -2.32 -11.12 2.47
N ASP A 104 -2.92 -11.11 3.67
CA ASP A 104 -3.71 -12.23 4.20
C ASP A 104 -2.94 -13.57 4.24
N GLU A 105 -1.60 -13.50 4.26
CA GLU A 105 -0.68 -14.65 4.31
C GLU A 105 -0.16 -14.93 5.73
N TYR A 106 -0.58 -14.13 6.71
CA TYR A 106 -0.13 -14.22 8.09
C TYR A 106 -0.54 -15.55 8.74
N ASN A 107 0.41 -16.22 9.40
CA ASN A 107 0.15 -17.46 10.12
C ASN A 107 0.81 -17.43 11.50
N VAL A 108 -0.02 -17.29 12.53
CA VAL A 108 0.38 -17.24 13.94
C VAL A 108 1.24 -18.44 14.34
N ARG A 109 0.88 -19.65 13.91
CA ARG A 109 1.61 -20.87 14.31
C ARG A 109 3.02 -20.90 13.76
N LYS A 110 3.19 -20.49 12.49
CA LYS A 110 4.52 -20.42 11.87
C LYS A 110 5.41 -19.41 12.61
N PHE A 111 4.84 -18.28 13.02
CA PHE A 111 5.54 -17.27 13.79
C PHE A 111 5.91 -17.79 15.19
N GLU A 112 4.98 -18.44 15.90
CA GLU A 112 5.27 -19.06 17.20
C GLU A 112 6.37 -20.13 17.12
N ASP A 113 6.32 -20.98 16.10
CA ASP A 113 7.34 -22.00 15.87
C ASP A 113 8.71 -21.37 15.60
N GLN A 114 8.76 -20.24 14.90
CA GLN A 114 9.99 -19.47 14.70
C GLN A 114 10.54 -18.93 16.02
N LEU A 115 9.69 -18.32 16.85
CA LEU A 115 10.10 -17.80 18.16
C LEU A 115 10.63 -18.91 19.07
N ARG A 116 9.98 -20.09 19.06
CA ARG A 116 10.44 -21.25 19.83
C ARG A 116 11.83 -21.72 19.39
N ARG A 117 12.09 -21.81 18.08
CA ARG A 117 13.41 -22.18 17.56
C ARG A 117 14.47 -21.15 17.97
N MET A 118 14.16 -19.87 17.86
CA MET A 118 15.09 -18.80 18.29
C MET A 118 15.42 -18.89 19.78
N MET A 119 14.42 -19.14 20.65
CA MET A 119 14.68 -19.34 22.08
C MET A 119 15.56 -20.56 22.36
N GLN A 120 15.40 -21.65 21.61
CA GLN A 120 16.28 -22.81 21.73
C GLN A 120 17.73 -22.47 21.35
N PHE A 121 17.93 -21.65 20.31
CA PHE A 121 19.27 -21.20 19.91
C PHE A 121 19.92 -20.27 20.96
N THR A 122 19.14 -19.43 21.65
CA THR A 122 19.68 -18.60 22.73
C THR A 122 20.01 -19.40 23.98
N GLU A 123 19.23 -20.43 24.31
CA GLU A 123 19.51 -21.33 25.43
C GLU A 123 20.79 -22.15 25.22
N THR A 124 21.03 -22.58 23.98
CA THR A 124 22.22 -23.35 23.57
C THR A 124 23.42 -22.48 23.20
N SER A 125 23.30 -21.14 23.25
CA SER A 125 24.32 -20.17 22.82
C SER A 125 24.81 -20.39 21.37
N ASP A 126 23.92 -20.87 20.50
CA ASP A 126 24.20 -21.14 19.09
C ASP A 126 24.02 -19.88 18.22
N VAL A 127 25.07 -19.05 18.23
CA VAL A 127 25.16 -17.83 17.44
C VAL A 127 25.02 -18.10 15.94
N LYS A 128 25.54 -19.24 15.44
CA LYS A 128 25.55 -19.52 14.01
C LYS A 128 24.13 -19.74 13.49
N SER A 129 23.36 -20.57 14.18
CA SER A 129 21.96 -20.82 13.84
C SER A 129 21.11 -19.55 13.93
N LEU A 130 21.40 -18.64 14.87
CA LEU A 130 20.74 -17.32 14.93
C LEU A 130 21.10 -16.43 13.74
N MET A 131 22.36 -16.39 13.32
CA MET A 131 22.79 -15.63 12.15
C MET A 131 22.14 -16.17 10.87
N ASP A 132 22.06 -17.49 10.71
CA ASP A 132 21.37 -18.14 9.60
C ASP A 132 19.87 -17.76 9.58
N GLU A 133 19.20 -17.76 10.75
CA GLU A 133 17.80 -17.33 10.89
C GLU A 133 17.64 -15.84 10.54
N MET A 134 18.59 -14.99 10.93
CA MET A 134 18.59 -13.57 10.55
C MET A 134 18.69 -13.40 9.03
N GLU A 135 19.52 -14.19 8.34
CA GLU A 135 19.61 -14.16 6.87
C GLU A 135 18.31 -14.61 6.20
N VAL A 136 17.63 -15.63 6.77
CA VAL A 136 16.30 -16.06 6.32
C VAL A 136 15.32 -14.90 6.43
N VAL A 137 15.23 -14.25 7.60
CA VAL A 137 14.33 -13.10 7.81
C VAL A 137 14.68 -11.94 6.88
N LYS A 138 15.97 -11.62 6.67
CA LYS A 138 16.41 -10.62 5.68
C LYS A 138 15.91 -10.96 4.27
N ARG A 139 15.99 -12.23 3.87
CA ARG A 139 15.53 -12.68 2.54
C ARG A 139 14.01 -12.58 2.42
N GLU A 140 13.27 -12.98 3.44
CA GLU A 140 11.81 -12.86 3.49
C GLU A 140 11.35 -11.40 3.45
N LEU A 141 12.03 -10.52 4.19
CA LEU A 141 11.78 -9.09 4.21
C LEU A 141 12.02 -8.47 2.82
N ARG A 142 13.10 -8.86 2.12
CA ARG A 142 13.38 -8.43 0.74
C ARG A 142 12.33 -8.93 -0.25
N ASN A 143 11.86 -10.16 -0.10
CA ASN A 143 10.78 -10.69 -0.93
C ASN A 143 9.47 -9.92 -0.70
N SER A 144 9.14 -9.67 0.57
CA SER A 144 7.99 -8.86 0.97
C SER A 144 8.03 -7.45 0.38
N ALA A 145 9.19 -6.79 0.38
CA ALA A 145 9.39 -5.49 -0.26
C ALA A 145 9.06 -5.53 -1.76
N ASN A 146 9.50 -6.58 -2.47
CA ASN A 146 9.21 -6.76 -3.88
C ASN A 146 7.71 -6.97 -4.15
N LEU A 147 7.04 -7.75 -3.31
CA LEU A 147 5.60 -8.00 -3.40
C LEU A 147 4.80 -6.71 -3.15
N LEU A 148 5.18 -5.92 -2.14
CA LEU A 148 4.60 -4.59 -1.90
C LEU A 148 4.72 -3.68 -3.12
N GLN A 149 5.91 -3.60 -3.72
CA GLN A 149 6.10 -2.77 -4.91
C GLN A 149 5.22 -3.22 -6.08
N LYS A 150 5.04 -4.53 -6.27
CA LYS A 150 4.14 -5.08 -7.30
C LYS A 150 2.67 -4.70 -7.01
N LYS A 151 2.20 -4.92 -5.78
CA LYS A 151 0.82 -4.57 -5.35
C LYS A 151 0.57 -3.06 -5.48
N ARG A 152 1.52 -2.23 -5.06
CA ARG A 152 1.51 -0.78 -5.23
C ARG A 152 1.34 -0.37 -6.69
N LYS A 153 2.15 -0.91 -7.59
CA LYS A 153 2.07 -0.60 -9.03
C LYS A 153 0.71 -0.96 -9.61
N LYS A 154 0.11 -2.09 -9.19
CA LYS A 154 -1.24 -2.49 -9.61
C LYS A 154 -2.31 -1.50 -9.12
N LEU A 155 -2.28 -1.14 -7.84
CA LEU A 155 -3.25 -0.20 -7.25
C LEU A 155 -3.13 1.20 -7.86
N ILE A 156 -1.91 1.70 -8.10
CA ILE A 156 -1.70 2.98 -8.79
C ILE A 156 -2.25 2.93 -10.20
N ARG A 157 -2.02 1.83 -10.94
CA ARG A 157 -2.56 1.66 -12.29
C ARG A 157 -4.09 1.65 -12.30
N GLN A 158 -4.73 0.95 -11.36
CA GLN A 158 -6.18 0.96 -11.20
C GLN A 158 -6.68 2.38 -10.91
N ARG A 159 -6.08 3.08 -9.94
CA ARG A 159 -6.42 4.48 -9.62
C ARG A 159 -6.33 5.38 -10.86
N THR A 160 -5.23 5.29 -11.62
CA THR A 160 -5.06 6.07 -12.85
C THR A 160 -6.11 5.71 -13.90
N ALA A 161 -6.46 4.44 -14.06
CA ALA A 161 -7.51 4.01 -14.98
C ALA A 161 -8.88 4.62 -14.64
N TYR A 162 -9.27 4.61 -13.36
CA TYR A 162 -10.52 5.25 -12.92
C TYR A 162 -10.52 6.78 -13.11
N ILE A 163 -9.38 7.44 -12.89
CA ILE A 163 -9.24 8.88 -13.16
C ILE A 163 -9.42 9.18 -14.65
N VAL A 164 -8.78 8.39 -15.53
CA VAL A 164 -8.94 8.57 -16.98
C VAL A 164 -10.39 8.32 -17.41
N LEU A 165 -10.99 7.24 -16.91
CA LEU A 165 -12.38 6.88 -17.17
C LEU A 165 -13.35 7.97 -16.65
N PHE A 166 -13.00 8.67 -15.56
CA PHE A 166 -13.74 9.86 -15.09
C PHE A 166 -13.78 10.96 -16.13
N PHE A 167 -12.62 11.37 -16.65
CA PHE A 167 -12.56 12.44 -17.65
C PHE A 167 -13.30 12.06 -18.93
N VAL A 168 -13.21 10.80 -19.37
CA VAL A 168 -13.94 10.30 -20.54
C VAL A 168 -15.45 10.41 -20.32
N PHE A 169 -15.98 9.89 -19.20
CA PHE A 169 -17.41 9.99 -18.91
C PHE A 169 -17.85 11.43 -18.71
N TRP A 170 -17.06 12.26 -18.04
CA TRP A 170 -17.38 13.65 -17.81
C TRP A 170 -17.52 14.44 -19.13
N ILE A 171 -16.60 14.25 -20.08
CA ILE A 171 -16.67 14.89 -21.41
C ILE A 171 -17.92 14.42 -22.17
N ILE A 172 -18.21 13.11 -22.17
CA ILE A 172 -19.38 12.54 -22.86
C ILE A 172 -20.67 13.12 -22.29
N ILE A 173 -20.81 13.13 -20.95
CA ILE A 173 -21.99 13.66 -20.25
C ILE A 173 -22.10 15.18 -20.45
N TYR A 174 -20.99 15.91 -20.43
CA TYR A 174 -20.96 17.35 -20.70
C TYR A 174 -21.44 17.68 -22.11
N LEU A 175 -21.00 16.92 -23.12
CA LEU A 175 -21.47 17.05 -24.51
C LEU A 175 -22.96 16.68 -24.64
N TYR A 176 -23.41 15.63 -23.94
CA TYR A 176 -24.81 15.24 -23.89
C TYR A 176 -25.70 16.37 -23.35
N TYR A 177 -25.35 16.96 -22.20
CA TYR A 177 -26.05 18.13 -21.67
C TYR A 177 -25.93 19.38 -22.57
N SER A 178 -24.86 19.48 -23.38
CA SER A 178 -24.74 20.55 -24.38
C SER A 178 -25.73 20.42 -25.54
N ARG A 179 -25.97 19.19 -26.02
CA ARG A 179 -26.85 18.93 -27.18
C ARG A 179 -28.32 19.14 -26.87
N GLY A 180 -28.77 18.87 -25.65
CA GLY A 180 -30.18 19.05 -25.24
C GLY A 180 -30.73 20.47 -25.39
N ILE A 181 -29.88 21.50 -25.44
CA ILE A 181 -30.27 22.91 -25.60
C ILE A 181 -30.28 23.35 -27.06
N ILE A 182 -29.42 22.75 -27.90
CA ILE A 182 -29.35 23.06 -29.33
C ILE A 182 -30.67 22.64 -30.02
N PHE A 183 -31.22 21.48 -29.65
CA PHE A 183 -32.52 21.04 -30.16
C PHE A 183 -33.67 21.96 -29.73
N ARG A 184 -33.66 22.46 -28.49
CA ARG A 184 -34.70 23.37 -27.99
C ARG A 184 -34.68 24.74 -28.65
N LYS A 185 -33.50 25.23 -29.07
CA LYS A 185 -33.38 26.47 -29.87
C LYS A 185 -33.84 26.31 -31.31
N SER A 186 -33.68 25.13 -31.92
CA SER A 186 -34.16 24.89 -33.29
C SER A 186 -35.69 24.81 -33.37
N ALA A 187 -36.36 24.37 -32.31
CA ALA A 187 -37.82 24.25 -32.26
C ALA A 187 -38.54 25.59 -32.07
N THR A 188 -37.86 26.65 -31.60
CA THR A 188 -38.45 27.99 -31.40
C THR A 188 -38.14 28.97 -32.53
N ALA A 189 -37.50 28.53 -33.62
CA ALA A 189 -37.19 29.37 -34.78
C ALA A 189 -38.22 29.25 -35.93
N HIS A 190 -39.26 28.43 -35.73
CA HIS A 190 -40.41 28.30 -36.62
C HIS A 190 -41.72 28.59 -35.87
N ILE A 191 -41.86 29.82 -35.37
CA ILE A 191 -43.15 30.50 -35.18
C ILE A 191 -42.93 31.96 -35.55
#